data_AF-A0A7V9C7K6-F1
#
_entry.id   AF-A0A7V9C7K6-F1
#
_cell.length_a   1.000
_cell.length_b   1.000
_cell.length_c   1.000
_cell.angle_alpha   90.00
_cell.angle_beta   90.00
_cell.angle_gamma   90.00
#
_symmetry.space_group_name_H-M   'P 1'
#
loop_
_entity.id
_entity.type
_entity.pdbx_description
1 polymer ?
#
loop_
_entity_poly.entity_id
_entity_poly.type
_entity_poly.pdbx_seq_one_letter_code
_entity_poly.pdbx_strand_id
1 'polypeptide(L)'
;MTEAPPGTGIVGGTAARGATVAAVDVGSNTVRLLIAEANSGGLRRIDRRSVVTRLAEGVDRSGRLHPEAVGRTLEVLATYAGLVAASDCDLVGVIATSAVR
;
A
#
# COMPACT_ATOMS: atom_id res chain seq x y z
N MET A 1 25.29 42.67 -30.44
CA MET A 1 24.39 41.58 -29.98
C MET A 1 25.22 40.31 -30.02
N THR A 2 25.94 40.03 -28.93
CA THR A 2 26.87 38.88 -28.82
C THR A 2 26.22 37.87 -27.87
N GLU A 3 26.24 36.60 -28.25
CA GLU A 3 25.58 35.52 -27.53
C GLU A 3 26.26 35.22 -26.18
N ALA A 4 25.44 34.78 -25.23
CA ALA A 4 25.84 34.34 -23.89
C ALA A 4 26.48 32.93 -23.94
N PRO A 5 27.33 32.57 -22.96
CA PRO A 5 28.16 31.36 -23.01
C PRO A 5 27.37 30.06 -22.71
N PRO A 6 27.90 28.89 -23.09
CA PRO A 6 27.28 27.60 -22.77
C PRO A 6 27.34 27.34 -21.26
N GLY A 7 26.18 27.09 -20.67
CA GLY A 7 26.00 26.77 -19.26
C GLY A 7 26.66 25.46 -18.86
N THR A 8 27.60 25.58 -17.94
CA THR A 8 28.11 24.62 -16.96
C THR A 8 27.24 23.38 -16.75
N GLY A 9 27.85 22.21 -16.96
CA GLY A 9 27.26 20.92 -16.62
C GLY A 9 26.96 20.76 -15.13
N ILE A 10 25.92 19.99 -14.82
CA ILE A 10 25.61 19.58 -13.46
C ILE A 10 26.05 18.13 -13.29
N VAL A 11 27.20 17.97 -12.63
CA VAL A 11 27.69 16.71 -12.10
C VAL A 11 26.79 16.26 -10.94
N GLY A 12 26.23 15.06 -11.06
CA GLY A 12 25.89 14.15 -9.96
C GLY A 12 25.06 14.69 -8.80
N GLY A 13 23.74 14.80 -8.99
CA GLY A 13 22.80 14.77 -7.87
C GLY A 13 22.34 13.33 -7.65
N THR A 14 22.60 12.74 -6.48
CA THR A 14 21.88 11.53 -6.05
C THR A 14 20.40 11.83 -6.18
N ALA A 15 19.69 11.15 -7.09
CA ALA A 15 18.25 11.29 -7.20
C ALA A 15 17.67 11.06 -5.79
N ALA A 16 16.95 12.05 -5.26
CA ALA A 16 16.23 11.89 -4.02
C ALA A 16 15.40 10.60 -4.17
N ARG A 17 15.70 9.57 -3.35
CA ARG A 17 14.93 8.33 -3.40
C ARG A 17 13.46 8.71 -3.23
N GLY A 18 12.59 8.16 -4.08
CA GLY A 18 11.17 8.34 -3.88
C GLY A 18 10.75 7.75 -2.54
N ALA A 19 9.71 8.32 -1.93
CA ALA A 19 9.19 7.81 -0.66
C ALA A 19 8.56 6.44 -0.89
N THR A 20 8.93 5.44 -0.09
CA THR A 20 8.28 4.13 -0.13
C THR A 20 6.99 4.19 0.68
N VAL A 21 5.86 3.96 0.02
CA VAL A 21 4.53 4.02 0.63
C VAL A 21 3.83 2.67 0.55
N ALA A 22 3.03 2.37 1.56
CA ALA A 22 2.15 1.21 1.58
C ALA A 22 0.69 1.60 1.78
N ALA A 23 -0.20 0.92 1.06
CA ALA A 23 -1.65 1.03 1.22
C ALA A 23 -2.25 -0.36 1.46
N VAL A 24 -3.01 -0.50 2.54
CA VAL A 24 -3.79 -1.69 2.86
C VAL A 24 -5.28 -1.37 2.76
N ASP A 25 -6.00 -2.14 1.96
CA ASP A 25 -7.46 -2.04 1.80
C ASP A 25 -8.13 -3.30 2.35
N VAL A 26 -8.93 -3.14 3.40
CA VAL A 26 -9.72 -4.20 4.01
C VAL A 26 -11.16 -4.09 3.50
N GLY A 27 -11.48 -4.91 2.51
CA GLY A 27 -12.82 -5.01 1.94
C GLY A 27 -13.65 -6.16 2.52
N SER A 28 -14.93 -6.17 2.17
CA SER A 28 -15.88 -7.21 2.62
C SER A 28 -15.55 -8.62 2.15
N ASN A 29 -14.81 -8.74 1.05
CA ASN A 29 -14.42 -10.03 0.48
C ASN A 29 -12.90 -10.23 0.43
N THR A 30 -12.15 -9.15 0.31
CA THR A 30 -10.75 -9.19 -0.12
C THR A 30 -9.94 -8.16 0.64
N VAL A 31 -8.74 -8.56 1.06
CA VAL A 31 -7.74 -7.67 1.65
C VAL A 31 -6.59 -7.48 0.66
N ARG A 32 -6.26 -6.23 0.38
CA ARG A 32 -5.24 -5.85 -0.62
C ARG A 32 -4.10 -5.09 0.03
N LEU A 33 -2.90 -5.30 -0.51
CA LEU A 33 -1.70 -4.53 -0.20
C LEU A 33 -1.12 -3.98 -1.51
N LEU A 34 -0.71 -2.72 -1.48
CA LEU A 34 0.15 -2.11 -2.48
C LEU A 34 1.32 -1.45 -1.76
N ILE A 35 2.56 -1.82 -2.12
CA ILE A 35 3.78 -1.10 -1.75
C ILE A 35 4.33 -0.48 -3.03
N ALA A 36 4.69 0.80 -2.99
CA ALA A 36 5.19 1.53 -4.14
C ALA A 36 6.21 2.59 -3.73
N GLU A 37 7.14 2.90 -4.62
CA GLU A 37 7.99 4.09 -4.52
C GLU A 37 7.28 5.27 -5.19
N ALA A 38 7.08 6.36 -4.45
CA ALA A 38 6.48 7.60 -4.91
C ALA A 38 7.57 8.64 -5.20
N ASN A 39 7.67 9.08 -6.45
CA ASN A 39 8.58 10.16 -6.85
C ASN A 39 7.84 11.21 -7.70
N SER A 40 8.55 12.25 -8.15
CA SER A 40 7.98 13.32 -8.97
C SER A 40 7.39 12.85 -10.30
N GLY A 41 7.77 11.66 -10.78
CA GLY A 41 7.25 11.02 -11.99
C GLY A 41 6.06 10.08 -11.74
N GLY A 42 5.62 9.89 -10.50
CA GLY A 42 4.47 9.06 -10.13
C GLY A 42 4.81 7.90 -9.21
N LEU A 43 3.99 6.84 -9.26
CA LEU A 43 4.10 5.65 -8.41
C LEU A 43 4.73 4.49 -9.17
N ARG A 44 5.86 3.98 -8.67
CA ARG A 44 6.50 2.74 -9.14
C ARG A 44 6.16 1.60 -8.18
N ARG A 45 5.35 0.64 -8.62
CA ARG A 45 4.97 -0.53 -7.82
C ARG A 45 6.20 -1.35 -7.39
N ILE A 46 6.25 -1.71 -6.11
CA ILE A 46 7.24 -2.62 -5.49
C ILE A 46 6.60 -3.98 -5.26
N ASP A 47 5.48 -4.05 -4.54
CA ASP A 47 4.71 -5.28 -4.32
C ASP A 47 3.21 -5.00 -4.40
N ARG A 48 2.44 -5.99 -4.83
CA ARG A 48 0.98 -5.97 -4.78
C ARG A 48 0.46 -7.34 -4.42
N ARG A 49 -0.35 -7.40 -3.37
CA ARG A 49 -1.02 -8.63 -2.90
C ARG A 49 -2.52 -8.44 -2.83
N SER A 50 -3.25 -9.53 -2.98
CA SER A 50 -4.70 -9.57 -2.87
C SER A 50 -5.09 -10.96 -2.39
N VAL A 51 -5.75 -11.03 -1.23
CA VAL A 51 -6.20 -12.29 -0.63
C VAL A 51 -7.68 -12.20 -0.33
N VAL A 52 -8.43 -13.22 -0.75
CA VAL A 52 -9.86 -13.36 -0.45
C VAL A 52 -10.01 -13.92 0.95
N THR A 53 -10.56 -13.13 1.87
CA THR A 53 -10.80 -13.53 3.27
C THR A 53 -12.28 -13.70 3.59
N ARG A 54 -13.16 -13.20 2.70
CA ARG A 54 -14.62 -13.22 2.86
C ARG A 54 -15.09 -12.64 4.20
N LEU A 55 -14.49 -11.52 4.62
CA LEU A 55 -14.74 -10.90 5.93
C LEU A 55 -16.24 -10.74 6.27
N ALA A 56 -17.07 -10.35 5.30
CA ALA A 56 -18.50 -10.12 5.48
C ALA A 56 -19.39 -11.34 5.17
N GLU A 57 -18.83 -12.54 5.06
CA GLU A 57 -19.65 -13.73 4.82
C GLU A 57 -20.70 -13.90 5.92
N GLY A 58 -21.96 -14.09 5.54
CA GLY A 58 -23.07 -14.31 6.48
C GLY A 58 -23.47 -13.10 7.33
N VAL A 59 -22.88 -11.92 7.15
CA VAL A 59 -23.23 -10.70 7.90
C VAL A 59 -24.65 -10.22 7.57
N ASP A 60 -25.07 -10.34 6.32
CA ASP A 60 -26.42 -10.02 5.86
C ASP A 60 -27.52 -10.73 6.67
N ARG A 61 -27.23 -11.96 7.10
CA ARG A 61 -28.16 -12.80 7.86
C ARG A 61 -27.95 -12.71 9.37
N SER A 62 -26.71 -12.73 9.83
CA SER A 62 -26.37 -12.80 11.26
C SER A 62 -26.27 -11.43 11.92
N GLY A 63 -26.10 -10.37 11.14
CA GLY A 63 -25.79 -9.02 11.61
C GLY A 63 -24.41 -8.88 12.25
N ARG A 64 -23.53 -9.89 12.16
CA ARG A 64 -22.23 -9.92 12.85
C ARG A 64 -21.15 -10.54 11.98
N LEU A 65 -19.91 -10.10 12.18
CA LEU A 65 -18.74 -10.75 11.58
C LEU A 65 -18.50 -12.11 12.23
N HIS A 66 -18.28 -13.12 11.40
CA HIS A 66 -17.95 -14.46 11.87
C HIS A 66 -16.50 -14.50 12.40
N PRO A 67 -16.25 -15.09 13.59
CA PRO A 67 -14.91 -15.15 14.17
C PRO A 67 -13.86 -15.78 13.25
N GLU A 68 -14.25 -16.78 12.46
CA GLU A 68 -13.37 -17.43 11.49
C GLU A 68 -12.94 -16.46 10.37
N ALA A 69 -13.89 -15.68 9.83
CA ALA A 69 -13.62 -14.68 8.80
C ALA A 69 -12.71 -13.55 9.31
N VAL A 70 -12.89 -13.16 10.58
CA VAL A 70 -11.99 -12.22 11.26
C VAL A 70 -10.60 -12.83 11.42
N GLY A 71 -10.48 -14.08 11.88
CA GLY A 71 -9.21 -14.78 12.03
C GLY A 71 -8.39 -14.81 10.74
N ARG A 72 -8.99 -15.29 9.63
CA ARG A 72 -8.33 -15.29 8.31
C ARG A 72 -7.90 -13.89 7.86
N THR A 73 -8.71 -12.88 8.15
CA THR A 73 -8.38 -11.48 7.82
C THR A 73 -7.19 -10.99 8.64
N LEU A 74 -7.13 -11.30 9.93
CA LEU A 74 -6.01 -10.94 10.81
C LEU A 74 -4.70 -11.62 10.40
N GLU A 75 -4.74 -12.89 9.99
CA GLU A 75 -3.56 -13.60 9.47
C GLU A 75 -2.97 -12.93 8.22
N VAL A 76 -3.84 -12.49 7.30
CA VAL A 76 -3.42 -11.74 6.11
C VAL A 76 -2.83 -10.39 6.50
N LEU A 77 -3.47 -9.66 7.43
CA LEU A 77 -2.97 -8.37 7.89
C LEU A 77 -1.61 -8.49 8.60
N ALA A 78 -1.40 -9.54 9.41
CA ALA A 78 -0.12 -9.82 10.04
C ALA A 78 0.98 -10.09 8.99
N THR A 79 0.64 -10.86 7.94
CA THR A 79 1.55 -11.10 6.81
C THR A 79 1.91 -9.78 6.11
N TYR A 80 0.92 -8.94 5.83
CA TYR A 80 1.14 -7.65 5.18
C TYR A 80 1.95 -6.68 6.06
N ALA A 81 1.74 -6.67 7.37
CA ALA A 81 2.54 -5.89 8.30
C ALA A 81 4.02 -6.29 8.23
N GLY A 82 4.32 -7.59 8.14
CA GLY A 82 5.69 -8.08 7.93
C GLY A 82 6.31 -7.60 6.61
N LEU A 83 5.55 -7.64 5.50
CA LEU A 83 6.01 -7.16 4.19
C LEU A 83 6.28 -5.64 4.19
N VAL A 84 5.40 -4.87 4.82
CA VAL A 84 5.54 -3.42 4.96
C VAL A 84 6.75 -3.06 5.81
N ALA A 85 6.95 -3.76 6.94
CA ALA A 85 8.13 -3.56 7.79
C ALA A 85 9.44 -3.90 7.06
N ALA A 86 9.46 -4.98 6.27
CA ALA A 86 10.62 -5.39 5.49
C ALA A 86 10.92 -4.47 4.29
N SER A 87 10.02 -3.56 3.93
CA SER A 87 10.15 -2.65 2.79
C SER A 87 10.64 -1.25 3.19
N ASP A 88 10.94 -1.01 4.47
CA ASP A 88 11.33 0.31 5.00
C ASP A 88 10.35 1.42 4.58
N CYS A 89 9.04 1.14 4.64
CA CYS A 89 8.01 2.10 4.23
C CYS A 89 8.04 3.38 5.07
N ASP A 90 8.13 4.53 4.41
CA ASP A 90 8.05 5.86 5.01
C ASP A 90 6.64 6.18 5.50
N LEU A 91 5.62 5.63 4.83
CA LEU A 91 4.22 5.91 5.14
C LEU A 91 3.33 4.68 4.86
N VAL A 92 2.40 4.42 5.79
CA VAL A 92 1.43 3.32 5.70
C VAL A 92 0.03 3.87 5.90
N GLY A 93 -0.84 3.66 4.90
CA GLY A 93 -2.27 3.95 4.99
C GLY A 93 -3.09 2.67 5.07
N VAL A 94 -4.08 2.63 5.96
CA VAL A 94 -5.04 1.52 6.06
C VAL A 94 -6.45 2.06 5.90
N ILE A 95 -7.22 1.46 4.99
CA ILE A 95 -8.61 1.80 4.72
C ILE A 95 -9.45 0.55 4.97
N ALA A 96 -10.52 0.72 5.73
CA ALA A 96 -11.48 -0.34 6.01
C ALA A 96 -12.86 0.11 5.50
N THR A 97 -13.48 -0.70 4.64
CA THR A 97 -14.75 -0.33 3.99
C THR A 97 -15.95 -1.02 4.65
N SER A 98 -17.03 -1.25 3.92
CA SER A 98 -18.38 -1.51 4.45
C SER A 98 -18.54 -2.70 5.41
N ALA A 99 -17.63 -3.67 5.42
CA ALA A 99 -17.73 -4.84 6.31
C ALA A 99 -17.42 -4.57 7.79
N VAL A 100 -16.77 -3.46 8.10
CA VAL A 100 -16.35 -3.11 9.47
C VAL A 100 -17.16 -1.94 10.05
N ARG A 101 -18.28 -1.58 9.41
CA ARG A 101 -19.23 -0.58 9.90
C ARG A 101 -20.33 -1.20 10.74
#